data_AF-A0A5M7QLV6-F1
#
_entry.id   AF-A0A5M7QLV6-F1
#
_cell.length_a   1.000
_cell.length_b   1.000
_cell.length_c   1.000
_cell.angle_alpha   90.00
_cell.angle_beta   90.00
_cell.angle_gamma   90.00
#
_symmetry.space_group_name_H-M   'P 1'
#
loop_
_entity.id
_entity.type
_entity.pdbx_description
1 polymer ?
#
loop_
_entity_poly.entity_id
_entity_poly.type
_entity_poly.pdbx_seq_one_letter_code
_entity_poly.pdbx_strand_id
1 'polypeptide(L)'
;MSKVKRYNPELEKEFGLGLPCLSMLGNPYGEWVHYQDYAELKAQRDALAAENAARGEIIERLIGQYSAAGYHAVQNSLNPAQSLLYDAMQVMKQPATAAYLNSVRADAVASFAHHQRVISDSETDPTIQRGHRITACRAEGFAAQLRAGKDGE
;
A
#
# COMPACT_ATOMS: atom_id res chain seq x y z
N MET A 1 -15.41 -18.39 -16.13
CA MET A 1 -14.73 -17.14 -15.75
C MET A 1 -15.00 -16.85 -14.29
N SER A 2 -13.97 -16.72 -13.46
CA SER A 2 -14.13 -16.48 -12.01
C SER A 2 -14.60 -15.05 -11.76
N LYS A 3 -15.68 -14.88 -10.98
CA LYS A 3 -16.19 -13.57 -10.55
C LYS A 3 -15.80 -13.35 -9.10
N VAL A 4 -15.43 -12.13 -8.75
CA VAL A 4 -15.11 -11.70 -7.38
C VAL A 4 -16.10 -10.64 -6.95
N LYS A 5 -16.48 -10.70 -5.68
CA LYS A 5 -17.42 -9.75 -5.09
C LYS A 5 -16.64 -8.55 -4.56
N ARG A 6 -16.98 -7.36 -5.04
CA ARG A 6 -16.33 -6.13 -4.59
C ARG A 6 -16.82 -5.79 -3.18
N TYR A 7 -15.88 -5.60 -2.26
CA TYR A 7 -16.18 -5.10 -0.92
C TYR A 7 -16.70 -3.66 -1.01
N ASN A 8 -17.89 -3.40 -0.42
CA ASN A 8 -18.48 -2.08 -0.31
C ASN A 8 -18.53 -1.66 1.17
N PRO A 9 -17.69 -0.71 1.61
CA PRO A 9 -17.61 -0.32 3.01
C PRO A 9 -18.87 0.41 3.52
N GLU A 10 -19.70 0.98 2.63
CA GLU A 10 -20.97 1.60 3.04
C GLU A 10 -21.99 0.57 3.53
N LEU A 11 -21.91 -0.69 3.06
CA LEU A 11 -22.77 -1.79 3.55
C LEU A 11 -22.41 -2.24 4.97
N GLU A 12 -21.20 -1.95 5.44
CA GLU A 12 -20.82 -2.25 6.82
C GLU A 12 -21.38 -1.25 7.82
N LYS A 13 -21.67 -0.02 7.38
CA LYS A 13 -22.33 0.99 8.21
C LYS A 13 -23.79 0.64 8.50
N GLU A 14 -24.46 -0.05 7.58
CA GLU A 14 -25.86 -0.48 7.75
C GLU A 14 -26.01 -1.76 8.60
N PHE A 15 -25.00 -2.64 8.65
CA PHE A 15 -25.12 -3.97 9.29
C PHE A 15 -24.08 -4.28 10.39
N GLY A 16 -23.23 -3.32 10.78
CA GLY A 16 -22.75 -3.17 12.15
C GLY A 16 -22.03 -4.34 12.83
N LEU A 17 -21.16 -5.09 12.14
CA LEU A 17 -20.34 -6.12 12.80
C LEU A 17 -18.82 -5.95 12.66
N GLY A 18 -18.33 -4.91 11.96
CA GLY A 18 -16.89 -4.56 11.95
C GLY A 18 -15.94 -5.69 11.52
N LEU A 19 -16.45 -6.74 10.86
CA LEU A 19 -15.72 -7.92 10.43
C LEU A 19 -15.92 -8.10 8.92
N PRO A 20 -14.93 -7.71 8.08
CA PRO A 20 -15.07 -7.66 6.62
C PRO A 20 -15.28 -9.02 5.95
N CYS A 21 -15.05 -10.13 6.65
CA CYS A 21 -15.21 -11.47 6.10
C CYS A 21 -16.63 -12.04 6.22
N LEU A 22 -17.41 -11.64 7.24
CA LEU A 22 -18.75 -12.18 7.49
C LEU A 22 -19.84 -11.43 6.71
N SER A 23 -19.66 -10.12 6.49
CA SER A 23 -20.56 -9.30 5.66
C SER A 23 -20.55 -9.72 4.18
N MET A 24 -19.43 -10.27 3.68
CA MET A 24 -19.28 -10.64 2.27
C MET A 24 -19.94 -11.98 1.88
N LEU A 25 -20.01 -12.95 2.80
CA LEU A 25 -20.56 -14.29 2.55
C LEU A 25 -22.10 -14.32 2.56
N GLY A 26 -22.75 -13.44 3.34
CA GLY A 26 -24.21 -13.44 3.53
C GLY A 26 -24.99 -12.32 2.82
N ASN A 27 -24.33 -11.29 2.31
CA ASN A 27 -25.02 -10.10 1.82
C ASN A 27 -25.40 -10.23 0.33
N PRO A 28 -26.68 -10.21 -0.09
CA PRO A 28 -27.04 -10.25 -1.51
C PRO A 28 -26.66 -8.97 -2.28
N TYR A 29 -26.34 -7.89 -1.58
CA TYR A 29 -25.98 -6.60 -2.15
C TYR A 29 -24.46 -6.49 -2.28
N GLY A 30 -23.95 -6.64 -3.50
CA GLY A 30 -22.55 -6.48 -3.83
C GLY A 30 -22.35 -6.67 -5.33
N GLU A 31 -21.65 -5.75 -5.98
CA GLU A 31 -21.41 -5.83 -7.41
C GLU A 31 -20.39 -6.94 -7.69
N TRP A 32 -20.78 -7.89 -8.54
CA TRP A 32 -19.92 -8.96 -9.00
C TRP A 32 -19.12 -8.49 -10.20
N VAL A 33 -17.82 -8.34 -10.02
CA VAL A 33 -16.88 -7.94 -11.07
C VAL A 33 -16.13 -9.16 -11.57
N HIS A 34 -15.72 -9.13 -12.84
CA HIS A 34 -14.84 -10.17 -13.35
C HIS A 34 -13.47 -10.04 -12.67
N TYR A 35 -12.89 -11.18 -12.28
CA TYR A 35 -11.57 -11.20 -11.65
C TYR A 35 -10.50 -10.54 -12.54
N GLN A 36 -10.67 -10.65 -13.85
CA GLN A 36 -9.75 -10.09 -14.84
C GLN A 36 -9.73 -8.57 -14.77
N ASP A 37 -10.91 -7.92 -14.74
CA ASP A 37 -11.03 -6.47 -14.56
C ASP A 37 -10.39 -5.99 -13.25
N TYR A 38 -10.53 -6.77 -12.17
CA TYR A 38 -9.89 -6.47 -10.89
C TYR A 38 -8.37 -6.58 -10.97
N ALA A 39 -7.85 -7.65 -11.57
CA ALA A 39 -6.43 -7.90 -11.71
C ALA A 39 -5.77 -6.82 -12.60
N GLU A 40 -6.42 -6.43 -13.69
CA GLU A 40 -5.97 -5.35 -14.57
C GLU A 40 -5.97 -4.00 -13.86
N LEU A 41 -7.04 -3.67 -13.13
CA LEU A 41 -7.11 -2.43 -12.35
C LEU A 41 -6.05 -2.38 -11.24
N LYS A 42 -5.78 -3.52 -10.58
CA LYS A 42 -4.71 -3.62 -9.60
C LYS A 42 -3.34 -3.39 -10.25
N ALA A 43 -3.07 -4.05 -11.36
CA ALA A 43 -1.81 -3.88 -12.11
C ALA A 43 -1.61 -2.42 -12.57
N GLN A 44 -2.66 -1.75 -13.04
CA GLN A 44 -2.59 -0.32 -13.42
C GLN A 44 -2.27 0.58 -12.22
N ARG A 45 -2.87 0.31 -11.06
CA ARG A 45 -2.57 1.06 -9.82
C ARG A 45 -1.13 0.83 -9.35
N ASP A 46 -0.67 -0.41 -9.39
CA ASP A 46 0.69 -0.78 -9.02
C ASP A 46 1.73 -0.21 -10.00
N ALA A 47 1.37 -0.02 -11.28
CA ALA A 47 2.21 0.69 -12.24
C ALA A 47 2.27 2.20 -11.94
N LEU A 48 1.12 2.83 -11.71
CA LEU A 48 1.02 4.26 -11.38
C LEU A 48 1.75 4.59 -10.07
N ALA A 49 1.72 3.67 -9.12
CA ALA A 49 2.51 3.69 -7.89
C ALA A 49 4.01 3.76 -8.12
N ALA A 50 4.52 2.81 -8.90
CA ALA A 50 5.93 2.72 -9.19
C ALA A 50 6.41 3.99 -9.90
N GLU A 51 5.60 4.50 -10.83
CA GLU A 51 5.87 5.77 -11.49
C GLU A 51 5.88 6.96 -10.51
N ASN A 52 4.89 7.05 -9.63
CA ASN A 52 4.83 8.11 -8.62
C ASN A 52 5.98 8.02 -7.60
N ALA A 53 6.41 6.82 -7.23
CA ALA A 53 7.57 6.60 -6.37
C ALA A 53 8.86 7.09 -7.04
N ALA A 54 9.09 6.69 -8.29
CA ALA A 54 10.25 7.14 -9.07
C ALA A 54 10.27 8.67 -9.25
N ARG A 55 9.10 9.28 -9.50
CA ARG A 55 8.98 10.75 -9.55
C ARG A 55 9.31 11.39 -8.20
N GLY A 56 8.86 10.80 -7.09
CA GLY A 56 9.19 11.24 -5.73
C GLY A 56 10.70 11.23 -5.45
N GLU A 57 11.41 10.17 -5.83
CA GLU A 57 12.87 10.07 -5.69
C GLU A 57 13.60 11.13 -6.51
N ILE A 58 13.13 11.41 -7.73
CA ILE A 58 13.69 12.48 -8.58
C ILE A 58 13.51 13.84 -7.91
N ILE A 59 12.32 14.11 -7.36
CA ILE A 59 12.02 15.36 -6.65
C ILE A 59 12.92 15.50 -5.41
N GLU A 60 13.10 14.45 -4.63
CA GLU A 60 13.99 14.47 -3.46
C GLU A 60 15.44 14.77 -3.84
N ARG A 61 15.96 14.13 -4.90
CA ARG A 61 17.30 14.41 -5.41
C ARG A 61 17.44 15.85 -5.89
N LEU A 62 16.43 16.39 -6.58
CA LEU A 62 16.40 17.79 -7.00
C LEU A 62 16.44 18.73 -5.78
N ILE A 63 15.61 18.47 -4.76
CA ILE A 63 15.61 19.25 -3.51
C ILE A 63 17.02 19.25 -2.90
N GLY A 64 17.68 18.10 -2.83
CA GLY A 64 19.04 17.97 -2.31
C GLY A 64 20.07 18.77 -3.11
N GLN A 65 20.03 18.70 -4.44
CA GLN A 65 20.96 19.43 -5.31
C GLN A 65 20.81 20.95 -5.21
N TYR A 66 19.58 21.45 -5.23
CA TYR A 66 19.32 22.89 -5.07
C TYR A 66 19.71 23.39 -3.68
N SER A 67 19.44 22.59 -2.64
CA SER A 67 19.84 22.92 -1.28
C SER A 67 21.36 22.97 -1.12
N ALA A 68 22.08 22.01 -1.71
CA ALA A 68 23.55 21.99 -1.73
C ALA A 68 24.16 23.18 -2.50
N ALA A 69 23.46 23.69 -3.52
CA ALA A 69 23.83 24.89 -4.25
C ALA A 69 23.50 26.21 -3.50
N GLY A 70 22.96 26.13 -2.28
CA GLY A 70 22.65 27.29 -1.44
C GLY A 70 21.27 27.92 -1.70
N TYR A 71 20.40 27.25 -2.46
CA TYR A 71 19.01 27.68 -2.58
C TYR A 71 18.18 27.17 -1.40
N HIS A 72 17.18 27.96 -1.01
CA HIS A 72 16.26 27.61 0.07
C HIS A 72 14.82 27.73 -0.43
N ALA A 73 13.94 26.87 0.08
CA ALA A 73 12.53 26.86 -0.27
C ALA A 73 11.87 28.14 0.25
N VAL A 74 11.39 28.99 -0.66
CA VAL A 74 10.71 30.26 -0.31
C VAL A 74 9.43 30.37 -1.11
N GLN A 75 8.31 30.44 -0.39
CA GLN A 75 6.99 30.62 -0.99
C GLN A 75 6.90 31.97 -1.70
N ASN A 76 6.35 31.99 -2.91
CA ASN A 76 6.18 33.21 -3.72
C ASN A 76 7.49 33.97 -4.00
N SER A 77 8.63 33.29 -4.03
CA SER A 77 9.89 33.93 -4.39
C SER A 77 9.87 34.38 -5.85
N LEU A 78 10.42 35.57 -6.11
CA LEU A 78 10.72 36.01 -7.48
C LEU A 78 11.85 35.20 -8.10
N ASN A 79 12.64 34.49 -7.27
CA ASN A 79 13.63 33.54 -7.75
C ASN A 79 12.93 32.21 -8.10
N PRO A 80 12.95 31.78 -9.37
CA PRO A 80 12.24 30.59 -9.81
C PRO A 80 12.75 29.32 -9.14
N ALA A 81 14.05 29.23 -8.83
CA ALA A 81 14.61 28.05 -8.17
C ALA A 81 14.08 27.90 -6.73
N GLN A 82 13.95 29.01 -6.00
CA GLN A 82 13.45 29.00 -4.62
C GLN A 82 11.94 28.72 -4.56
N SER A 83 11.18 29.24 -5.53
CA SER A 83 9.73 28.97 -5.64
C SER A 83 9.47 27.51 -6.00
N LEU A 84 10.19 26.97 -6.99
CA LEU A 84 10.07 25.55 -7.36
C LEU A 84 10.50 24.61 -6.23
N LEU A 85 11.54 24.99 -5.47
CA LEU A 85 11.99 24.22 -4.32
C LEU A 85 10.92 24.18 -3.21
N TYR A 86 10.17 25.28 -3.02
CA TYR A 86 9.03 25.31 -2.11
C TYR A 86 7.91 24.35 -2.57
N ASP A 87 7.51 24.41 -3.83
CA ASP A 87 6.47 23.55 -4.38
C ASP A 87 6.85 22.06 -4.30
N ALA A 88 8.10 21.73 -4.64
CA ALA A 88 8.66 20.39 -4.51
C ALA A 88 8.57 19.86 -3.07
N MET A 89 8.94 20.68 -2.08
CA MET A 89 8.82 20.31 -0.67
C MET A 89 7.36 20.12 -0.23
N GLN A 90 6.41 20.86 -0.79
CA GLN A 90 5.00 20.69 -0.48
C GLN A 90 4.43 19.40 -1.09
N VAL A 91 4.82 19.04 -2.32
CA VAL A 91 4.45 17.75 -2.94
C VAL A 91 4.96 16.59 -2.09
N MET A 92 6.19 16.67 -1.57
CA MET A 92 6.77 15.63 -0.71
C MET A 92 6.06 15.47 0.64
N LYS A 93 5.38 16.53 1.13
CA LYS A 93 4.59 16.48 2.36
C LYS A 93 3.19 15.88 2.17
N GLN A 94 2.77 15.59 0.94
CA GLN A 94 1.44 15.06 0.70
C GLN A 94 1.34 13.61 1.21
N PRO A 95 0.39 13.31 2.12
CA PRO A 95 0.24 11.97 2.72
C PRO A 95 -0.16 10.90 1.69
N ALA A 96 -0.58 11.31 0.50
CA ALA A 96 -0.94 10.43 -0.60
C ALA A 96 0.20 9.51 -1.04
N THR A 97 1.47 9.90 -0.91
CA THR A 97 2.59 9.03 -1.27
C THR A 97 2.90 8.04 -0.14
N ALA A 98 2.91 8.48 1.12
CA ALA A 98 3.26 7.63 2.26
C ALA A 98 2.20 6.56 2.57
N ALA A 99 0.92 6.95 2.66
CA ALA A 99 -0.17 6.01 2.93
C ALA A 99 -0.33 4.99 1.80
N TYR A 100 -0.13 5.45 0.56
CA TYR A 100 -0.18 4.59 -0.61
C TYR A 100 1.03 3.64 -0.66
N LEU A 101 2.26 4.14 -0.47
CA LEU A 101 3.46 3.29 -0.38
C LEU A 101 3.34 2.25 0.74
N ASN A 102 2.79 2.65 1.89
CA ASN A 102 2.54 1.73 2.99
C ASN A 102 1.48 0.67 2.64
N SER A 103 0.45 1.03 1.85
CA SER A 103 -0.51 0.05 1.34
C SER A 103 0.12 -0.95 0.36
N VAL A 104 0.99 -0.49 -0.55
CA VAL A 104 1.71 -1.36 -1.49
C VAL A 104 2.68 -2.27 -0.75
N ARG A 105 3.45 -1.73 0.20
CA ARG A 105 4.33 -2.52 1.06
C ARG A 105 3.54 -3.57 1.85
N ALA A 106 2.38 -3.19 2.41
CA ALA A 106 1.52 -4.13 3.13
C ALA A 106 0.99 -5.26 2.23
N ASP A 107 0.65 -4.96 0.98
CA ASP A 107 0.19 -5.96 0.01
C ASP A 107 1.31 -6.92 -0.40
N ALA A 108 2.54 -6.42 -0.58
CA ALA A 108 3.71 -7.27 -0.83
C ALA A 108 4.01 -8.19 0.36
N VAL A 109 3.98 -7.67 1.59
CA VAL A 109 4.20 -8.43 2.82
C VAL A 109 3.07 -9.47 3.02
N ALA A 110 1.83 -9.12 2.73
CA ALA A 110 0.71 -10.07 2.78
C ALA A 110 0.87 -11.20 1.75
N SER A 111 1.36 -10.88 0.55
CA SER A 111 1.65 -11.88 -0.49
C SER A 111 2.78 -12.83 -0.06
N PHE A 112 3.82 -12.29 0.59
CA PHE A 112 4.87 -13.10 1.21
C PHE A 112 4.32 -14.01 2.32
N ALA A 113 3.49 -13.48 3.22
CA ALA A 113 2.87 -14.27 4.28
C ALA A 113 2.04 -15.44 3.73
N HIS A 114 1.29 -15.18 2.65
CA HIS A 114 0.54 -16.22 1.96
C HIS A 114 1.46 -17.33 1.42
N HIS A 115 2.57 -16.97 0.76
CA HIS A 115 3.53 -17.96 0.28
C HIS A 115 4.13 -18.80 1.43
N GLN A 116 4.42 -18.18 2.57
CA GLN A 116 4.91 -18.89 3.75
C GLN A 116 3.87 -19.91 4.27
N ARG A 117 2.57 -19.58 4.24
CA ARG A 117 1.50 -20.53 4.58
C ARG A 117 1.43 -21.70 3.59
N VAL A 118 1.51 -21.41 2.30
CA VAL A 118 1.50 -22.46 1.27
C VAL A 118 2.67 -23.43 1.46
N ILE A 119 3.88 -22.93 1.74
CA ILE A 119 5.04 -23.77 2.04
C ILE A 119 4.78 -24.61 3.30
N SER A 120 4.28 -23.99 4.37
CA SER A 120 3.94 -24.67 5.62
C SER A 120 2.95 -25.82 5.43
N ASP A 121 1.93 -25.62 4.60
CA ASP A 121 0.88 -26.62 4.36
C ASP A 121 1.39 -27.77 3.47
N SER A 122 2.45 -27.55 2.68
CA SER A 122 3.14 -28.57 1.90
C SER A 122 4.27 -29.29 2.65
N GLU A 123 4.67 -28.79 3.83
CA GLU A 123 5.81 -29.30 4.58
C GLU A 123 5.40 -30.44 5.53
N THR A 124 6.22 -31.48 5.57
CA THR A 124 6.02 -32.68 6.40
C THR A 124 6.83 -32.64 7.70
N ASP A 125 7.95 -31.91 7.74
CA ASP A 125 8.70 -31.69 8.97
C ASP A 125 7.94 -30.68 9.87
N PRO A 126 7.49 -31.08 11.08
CA PRO A 126 6.70 -30.22 11.96
C PRO A 126 7.47 -29.00 12.47
N THR A 127 8.80 -29.06 12.53
CA THR A 127 9.67 -27.95 12.96
C THR A 127 9.74 -26.88 11.88
N ILE A 128 9.95 -27.30 10.64
CA ILE A 128 10.01 -26.42 9.46
C ILE A 128 8.62 -25.83 9.20
N GLN A 129 7.57 -26.67 9.26
CA GLN A 129 6.18 -26.24 9.16
C GLN A 129 5.86 -25.13 10.17
N ARG A 130 6.22 -25.32 11.44
CA ARG A 130 5.99 -24.32 12.50
C ARG A 130 6.76 -23.02 12.23
N GLY A 131 8.00 -23.11 11.75
CA GLY A 131 8.81 -21.96 11.36
C GLY A 131 8.13 -21.09 10.31
N HIS A 132 7.61 -21.70 9.25
CA HIS A 132 6.87 -20.99 8.19
C HIS A 132 5.58 -20.34 8.70
N ARG A 133 4.82 -20.99 9.60
CA ARG A 133 3.62 -20.40 10.21
C ARG A 133 3.92 -19.16 11.05
N ILE A 134 4.98 -19.23 11.87
CA ILE A 134 5.39 -18.09 12.70
C ILE A 134 5.80 -16.91 11.81
N THR A 135 6.57 -17.19 10.75
CA THR A 135 6.97 -16.17 9.78
C THR A 135 5.77 -15.54 9.07
N ALA A 136 4.79 -16.35 8.65
CA ALA A 136 3.55 -15.85 8.04
C ALA A 136 2.77 -14.95 9.00
N CYS A 137 2.55 -15.38 10.24
CA CYS A 137 1.83 -14.57 11.25
C CYS A 137 2.53 -13.23 11.53
N ARG A 138 3.87 -13.22 11.61
CA ARG A 138 4.64 -11.99 11.83
C ARG A 138 4.54 -11.05 10.64
N ALA A 139 4.63 -11.58 9.42
CA ALA A 139 4.46 -10.80 8.20
C ALA A 139 3.04 -10.21 8.11
N GLU A 140 1.99 -10.96 8.45
CA GLU A 140 0.61 -10.44 8.53
C GLU A 140 0.48 -9.28 9.52
N GLY A 141 1.08 -9.42 10.70
CA GLY A 141 1.13 -8.35 11.71
C GLY A 141 1.84 -7.10 11.20
N PHE A 142 2.97 -7.25 10.52
CA PHE A 142 3.71 -6.14 9.92
C PHE A 142 2.92 -5.45 8.80
N ALA A 143 2.25 -6.23 7.94
CA ALA A 143 1.35 -5.67 6.91
C ALA A 143 0.21 -4.86 7.53
N ALA A 144 -0.34 -5.29 8.67
CA ALA A 144 -1.36 -4.53 9.39
C ALA A 144 -0.82 -3.21 9.97
N GLN A 145 0.40 -3.21 10.50
CA GLN A 145 1.07 -1.99 10.99
C GLN A 145 1.31 -0.98 9.87
N LEU A 146 1.79 -1.44 8.71
CA LEU A 146 1.97 -0.60 7.52
C LEU A 146 0.65 0.05 7.09
N ARG A 147 -0.45 -0.71 7.00
CA ARG A 147 -1.77 -0.14 6.66
C ARG A 147 -2.29 0.86 7.70
N ALA A 148 -1.89 0.69 8.96
CA ALA A 148 -2.20 1.63 10.03
C ALA A 148 -1.29 2.87 10.04
N GLY A 149 -0.31 2.96 9.13
CA GLY A 149 0.68 4.04 9.09
C GLY A 149 1.65 4.02 10.27
N LYS A 150 1.85 2.86 10.90
CA LYS A 150 2.80 2.68 11.99
C LYS A 150 4.10 2.11 11.43
N ASP A 151 5.14 2.92 11.47
CA ASP A 151 6.46 2.56 10.97
C ASP A 151 7.18 1.67 12.00
N GLY A 152 6.76 0.41 12.14
CA GLY A 152 7.56 -0.71 12.67
C GLY A 152 8.44 -0.54 13.92
N GLU A 153 8.17 0.42 14.83
CA GLU A 153 8.82 0.53 16.15
C GLU A 153 8.20 -0.40 17.20
#